data_AF-A0A9X8DS47-F1
#
_entry.id   AF-A0A9X8DS47-F1
#
_cell.length_a   1.000
_cell.length_b   1.000
_cell.length_c   1.000
_cell.angle_alpha   90.00
_cell.angle_beta   90.00
_cell.angle_gamma   90.00
#
_symmetry.space_group_name_H-M   'P 1'
#
loop_
_entity.id
_entity.type
_entity.pdbx_description
1 polymer ?
#
loop_
_entity_poly.entity_id
_entity_poly.type
_entity_poly.pdbx_seq_one_letter_code
_entity_poly.pdbx_strand_id
1 'polypeptide(L)'
;VYKPNGDPKTKHRALLNAFEPLLLKYKVDAVVSGHQHAYERHLPIAYNEPVVAGVSADKTVYESPRAPVYIVSGSCGSTGGHEPYVDVAAQTWNVMYDNVHFGISTLKVNKTALEWSFVHAADGAVIDRFVMTKQ
;
A
#
# COMPACT_ATOMS: atom_id res chain seq x y z
N VAL A 1 2.84 -9.32 10.20
CA VAL A 1 1.41 -9.08 9.86
C VAL A 1 0.81 -10.23 9.06
N TYR A 2 1.57 -10.80 8.11
CA TYR A 2 1.22 -12.02 7.38
C TYR A 2 2.05 -13.23 7.86
N LYS A 3 1.58 -14.44 7.55
CA LYS A 3 2.35 -15.69 7.60
C LYS A 3 3.32 -15.75 6.40
N PRO A 4 4.33 -16.64 6.42
CA PRO A 4 5.25 -16.88 5.29
C PRO A 4 4.55 -17.10 3.93
N ASN A 5 3.35 -17.69 3.95
CA ASN A 5 2.54 -17.95 2.75
C ASN A 5 1.63 -16.77 2.34
N GLY A 6 1.82 -15.57 2.91
CA GLY A 6 0.99 -14.40 2.63
C GLY A 6 -0.37 -14.38 3.34
N ASP A 7 -0.71 -15.39 4.15
CA ASP A 7 -1.99 -15.39 4.88
C ASP A 7 -1.98 -14.42 6.08
N PRO A 8 -3.01 -13.60 6.28
CA PRO A 8 -3.15 -12.79 7.47
C PRO A 8 -3.26 -13.65 8.74
N LYS A 9 -2.61 -13.22 9.84
CA LYS A 9 -2.84 -13.82 11.18
C LYS A 9 -4.31 -13.68 11.57
N THR A 10 -4.83 -14.54 12.46
CA THR A 10 -6.27 -14.70 12.76
C THR A 10 -7.04 -13.39 13.01
N LYS A 11 -6.44 -12.44 13.77
CA LYS A 11 -7.06 -11.12 14.02
C LYS A 11 -7.15 -10.23 12.77
N HIS A 12 -6.15 -10.29 11.89
CA HIS A 12 -6.12 -9.52 10.64
C HIS A 12 -7.10 -10.10 9.61
N ARG A 13 -7.28 -11.43 9.60
CA ARG A 13 -8.29 -12.08 8.75
C ARG A 13 -9.71 -11.62 9.10
N ALA A 14 -10.02 -11.43 10.39
CA ALA A 14 -11.32 -10.93 10.81
C ALA A 14 -11.59 -9.50 10.30
N LEU A 15 -10.57 -8.62 10.34
CA LEU A 15 -10.68 -7.27 9.78
C LEU A 15 -10.90 -7.29 8.27
N LEU A 16 -10.12 -8.09 7.52
CA LEU A 16 -10.29 -8.21 6.08
C LEU A 16 -11.69 -8.72 5.73
N ASN A 17 -12.16 -9.79 6.37
CA ASN A 17 -13.50 -10.33 6.12
C ASN A 17 -14.62 -9.32 6.42
N ALA A 18 -14.45 -8.45 7.43
CA ALA A 18 -15.45 -7.46 7.80
C ALA A 18 -15.45 -6.23 6.86
N PHE A 19 -14.26 -5.77 6.45
CA PHE A 19 -14.12 -4.49 5.75
C PHE A 19 -13.88 -4.63 4.25
N GLU A 20 -13.13 -5.62 3.77
CA GLU A 20 -12.80 -5.76 2.34
C GLU A 20 -14.05 -5.79 1.45
N PRO A 21 -15.14 -6.53 1.78
CA PRO A 21 -16.37 -6.49 0.99
C PRO A 21 -16.99 -5.09 0.91
N LEU A 22 -16.88 -4.29 1.98
CA LEU A 22 -17.39 -2.92 2.02
C LEU A 22 -16.49 -1.98 1.22
N LEU A 23 -15.17 -2.10 1.35
CA LEU A 23 -14.20 -1.30 0.61
C LEU A 23 -14.35 -1.50 -0.90
N LEU A 24 -14.56 -2.75 -1.33
CA LEU A 24 -14.87 -3.11 -2.71
C LEU A 24 -16.24 -2.56 -3.14
N LYS A 25 -17.29 -2.77 -2.34
CA LYS A 25 -18.67 -2.30 -2.64
C LYS A 25 -18.72 -0.78 -2.86
N TYR A 26 -18.02 -0.01 -2.03
CA TYR A 26 -18.02 1.44 -2.09
C TYR A 26 -16.87 2.03 -2.93
N LYS A 27 -16.12 1.18 -3.66
CA LYS A 27 -15.07 1.58 -4.60
C LYS A 27 -14.03 2.52 -3.97
N VAL A 28 -13.57 2.15 -2.78
CA VAL A 28 -12.49 2.87 -2.08
C VAL A 28 -11.23 2.84 -2.94
N ASP A 29 -10.60 4.00 -3.13
CA ASP A 29 -9.37 4.15 -3.93
C ASP A 29 -8.16 3.57 -3.20
N ALA A 30 -7.99 3.98 -1.94
CA ALA A 30 -6.80 3.70 -1.15
C ALA A 30 -7.17 3.38 0.28
N VAL A 31 -6.46 2.41 0.86
CA VAL A 31 -6.53 2.08 2.29
C VAL A 31 -5.14 2.29 2.86
N VAL A 32 -5.03 3.26 3.76
CA VAL A 32 -3.77 3.60 4.42
C VAL A 32 -3.77 3.01 5.82
N SER A 33 -2.69 2.31 6.15
CA SER A 33 -2.47 1.75 7.47
C SER A 33 -1.06 2.10 7.97
N GLY A 34 -0.88 1.97 9.28
CA GLY A 34 0.43 2.05 9.93
C GLY A 34 0.70 0.76 10.68
N HIS A 35 1.01 0.88 11.97
CA HIS A 35 1.34 -0.22 12.90
C HIS A 35 2.64 -0.94 12.57
N GLN A 36 2.81 -1.46 11.35
CA GLN A 36 4.11 -1.95 10.92
C GLN A 36 5.06 -0.77 10.72
N HIS A 37 6.24 -0.82 11.33
CA HIS A 37 7.29 0.19 11.11
C HIS A 37 8.02 -0.03 9.77
N ALA A 38 7.30 0.09 8.66
CA ALA A 38 7.81 0.02 7.30
C ALA A 38 6.93 0.87 6.36
N TYR A 39 7.43 1.09 5.14
CA TYR A 39 6.65 1.58 4.02
C TYR A 39 6.36 0.44 3.06
N GLU A 40 5.12 0.33 2.59
CA GLU A 40 4.73 -0.67 1.62
C GLU A 40 3.63 -0.12 0.70
N ARG A 41 3.73 -0.41 -0.59
CA ARG A 41 2.68 -0.16 -1.57
C ARG A 41 2.37 -1.43 -2.34
N HIS A 42 1.08 -1.75 -2.41
CA HIS A 42 0.57 -2.86 -3.19
C HIS A 42 0.03 -2.40 -4.56
N LEU A 43 -0.21 -3.37 -5.44
CA LEU A 43 -1.18 -3.25 -6.53
C LEU A 43 -2.59 -3.08 -5.95
N PRO A 44 -3.60 -2.72 -6.77
CA PRO A 44 -4.99 -2.95 -6.40
C PRO A 44 -5.21 -4.42 -6.04
N ILE A 45 -5.84 -4.73 -4.90
CA ILE A 45 -6.07 -6.12 -4.45
C ILE A 45 -7.54 -6.34 -4.13
N ALA A 46 -8.07 -7.48 -4.58
CA ALA A 46 -9.34 -8.02 -4.13
C ALA A 46 -9.19 -9.49 -3.76
N TYR A 47 -9.58 -9.86 -2.54
CA TYR A 47 -9.60 -11.24 -2.06
C TYR A 47 -8.25 -11.96 -2.21
N ASN A 48 -7.17 -11.31 -1.79
CA ASN A 48 -5.78 -11.77 -1.91
C ASN A 48 -5.27 -11.94 -3.36
N GLU A 49 -5.94 -11.38 -4.37
CA GLU A 49 -5.49 -11.44 -5.75
C GLU A 49 -5.25 -10.03 -6.32
N PRO A 50 -4.13 -9.79 -7.03
CA PRO A 50 -3.85 -8.51 -7.65
C PRO A 50 -4.80 -8.25 -8.84
N VAL A 51 -5.42 -7.07 -8.87
CA VAL A 51 -6.30 -6.61 -9.94
C VAL A 51 -5.56 -5.61 -10.81
N VAL A 52 -4.89 -6.10 -11.85
CA VAL A 52 -3.96 -5.30 -12.68
C VAL A 52 -4.62 -4.50 -13.80
N ALA A 53 -5.95 -4.54 -13.93
CA ALA A 53 -6.66 -3.75 -14.93
C ALA A 53 -6.45 -2.24 -14.68
N GLY A 54 -5.90 -1.54 -15.66
CA GLY A 54 -5.57 -0.12 -15.56
C GLY A 54 -4.21 0.18 -14.91
N VAL A 55 -3.40 -0.84 -14.58
CA VAL A 55 -2.06 -0.64 -14.03
C VAL A 55 -1.03 -0.49 -15.16
N SER A 56 -0.24 0.59 -15.13
CA SER A 56 0.85 0.81 -16.09
C SER A 56 1.95 -0.25 -15.96
N ALA A 57 2.73 -0.44 -17.03
CA ALA A 57 3.79 -1.46 -17.06
C ALA A 57 4.88 -1.25 -15.98
N ASP A 58 5.20 0.01 -15.67
CA ASP A 58 6.14 0.40 -14.61
C ASP A 58 5.49 0.46 -13.22
N LYS A 59 4.17 0.20 -13.13
CA LYS A 59 3.36 0.21 -11.91
C LYS A 59 3.35 1.56 -11.17
N THR A 60 3.55 2.66 -11.88
CA THR A 60 3.52 4.03 -11.32
C THR A 60 2.20 4.77 -11.57
N VAL A 61 1.35 4.27 -12.48
CA VAL A 61 0.04 4.84 -12.79
C VAL A 61 -1.04 3.76 -12.69
N TYR A 62 -2.10 4.03 -11.94
CA TYR A 62 -3.29 3.18 -11.85
C TYR A 62 -4.51 3.95 -12.37
N GLU A 63 -4.97 3.60 -13.56
CA GLU A 63 -6.10 4.20 -14.24
C GLU A 63 -7.40 3.50 -13.84
N SER A 64 -8.26 4.21 -13.11
CA SER A 64 -9.55 3.72 -12.62
C SER A 64 -9.45 2.31 -11.99
N PRO A 65 -8.60 2.14 -10.95
CA PRO A 65 -8.35 0.85 -10.33
C PRO A 65 -9.66 0.22 -9.86
N ARG A 66 -9.82 -1.08 -10.11
CA ARG A 66 -11.07 -1.81 -9.82
C ARG A 66 -11.13 -2.39 -8.41
N ALA A 67 -10.09 -2.15 -7.62
CA ALA A 67 -9.95 -2.58 -6.25
C ALA A 67 -9.13 -1.53 -5.48
N PRO A 68 -9.23 -1.45 -4.15
CA PRO A 68 -8.44 -0.52 -3.36
C PRO A 68 -6.95 -0.84 -3.46
N VAL A 69 -6.13 0.21 -3.45
CA VAL A 69 -4.68 0.13 -3.26
C VAL A 69 -4.39 0.18 -1.76
N TYR A 70 -3.77 -0.86 -1.23
CA TYR A 70 -3.35 -0.90 0.18
C TYR A 70 -1.95 -0.31 0.31
N ILE A 71 -1.79 0.57 1.31
CA ILE A 71 -0.55 1.27 1.59
C ILE A 71 -0.25 1.16 3.09
N VAL A 72 0.97 0.78 3.40
CA VAL A 72 1.52 0.87 4.75
C VAL A 72 2.44 2.08 4.78
N SER A 73 2.14 3.02 5.67
CA SER A 73 2.95 4.22 5.91
C SER A 73 3.23 4.32 7.41
N GLY A 74 4.10 3.43 7.90
CA GLY A 74 4.43 3.35 9.33
C GLY A 74 5.89 3.68 9.67
N SER A 75 6.68 4.10 8.69
CA SER A 75 8.10 4.47 8.86
C SER A 75 8.34 5.87 9.44
N CYS A 76 7.49 6.38 10.34
CA CYS A 76 7.58 7.78 10.80
C CYS A 76 8.62 8.06 11.91
N GLY A 77 9.45 7.09 12.30
CA GLY A 77 10.49 7.29 13.34
C GLY A 77 10.23 6.63 14.69
N SER A 78 9.62 5.44 14.71
CA SER A 78 9.45 4.66 15.95
C SER A 78 10.78 4.40 16.65
N THR A 79 10.80 4.48 17.99
CA THR A 79 12.00 4.20 18.80
C THR A 79 12.48 2.76 18.68
N GLY A 80 11.59 1.85 18.27
CA GLY A 80 11.92 0.44 18.02
C GLY A 80 12.63 0.20 16.69
N GLY A 81 12.83 1.23 15.86
CA GLY A 81 13.34 1.07 14.51
C GLY A 81 12.31 0.49 13.54
N HIS A 82 12.78 0.05 12.38
CA HIS A 82 11.95 -0.61 11.37
C HIS A 82 11.67 -2.07 11.74
N GLU A 83 10.47 -2.52 11.38
CA GLU A 83 10.06 -3.91 11.59
C GLU A 83 9.95 -4.59 10.21
N PRO A 84 10.86 -5.52 9.86
CA PRO A 84 10.82 -6.16 8.56
C PRO A 84 9.69 -7.20 8.43
N TYR A 85 9.12 -7.31 7.24
CA TYR A 85 8.33 -8.49 6.86
C TYR A 85 9.23 -9.68 6.52
N VAL A 86 8.66 -10.88 6.62
CA VAL A 86 9.22 -12.10 6.05
C VAL A 86 8.59 -12.35 4.67
N ASP A 87 9.36 -12.93 3.74
CA ASP A 87 8.89 -13.41 2.44
C ASP A 87 8.13 -12.38 1.59
N VAL A 88 8.58 -11.12 1.58
CA VAL A 88 8.00 -10.06 0.71
C VAL A 88 7.95 -10.49 -0.76
N ALA A 89 8.97 -11.22 -1.22
CA ALA A 89 9.03 -11.73 -2.60
C ALA A 89 7.90 -12.72 -2.94
N ALA A 90 7.28 -13.38 -1.96
CA ALA A 90 6.14 -14.26 -2.18
C ALA A 90 4.82 -13.49 -2.39
N GLN A 91 4.79 -12.20 -2.05
CA GLN A 91 3.60 -11.35 -2.19
C GLN A 91 3.53 -10.79 -3.60
N THR A 92 2.80 -11.46 -4.49
CA THR A 92 2.69 -11.10 -5.92
C THR A 92 2.10 -9.72 -6.18
N TRP A 93 1.41 -9.15 -5.18
CA TRP A 93 0.84 -7.81 -5.22
C TRP A 93 1.77 -6.71 -4.73
N ASN A 94 2.91 -7.03 -4.11
CA ASN A 94 3.83 -6.00 -3.61
C ASN A 94 4.52 -5.27 -4.78
N VAL A 95 4.50 -3.94 -4.75
CA VAL A 95 5.16 -3.09 -5.76
C VAL A 95 6.38 -2.40 -5.18
N MET A 96 6.24 -1.86 -3.98
CA MET A 96 7.33 -1.20 -3.28
C MET A 96 7.30 -1.58 -1.81
N TYR A 97 8.47 -1.85 -1.26
CA TYR A 97 8.66 -2.11 0.15
C TYR A 97 9.97 -1.46 0.59
N ASP A 98 9.89 -0.63 1.62
CA ASP A 98 11.03 0.01 2.24
C ASP A 98 10.98 -0.16 3.76
N ASN A 99 12.02 -0.74 4.32
CA ASN A 99 12.21 -0.93 5.76
C ASN A 99 13.54 -0.35 6.25
N VAL A 100 14.07 0.64 5.52
CA VAL A 100 15.38 1.23 5.77
C VAL A 100 15.23 2.71 6.13
N HIS A 101 14.35 3.41 5.42
CA HIS A 101 14.25 4.85 5.52
C HIS A 101 13.10 5.24 6.45
N PHE A 102 13.37 6.15 7.38
CA PHE A 102 12.29 6.87 8.05
C PHE A 102 11.75 7.94 7.11
N GLY A 103 10.44 8.06 7.00
CA GLY A 103 9.87 8.97 6.03
C GLY A 103 8.42 9.31 6.32
N ILE A 104 7.92 10.26 5.54
CA ILE A 104 6.53 10.69 5.55
C ILE A 104 5.90 10.44 4.19
N SER A 105 4.63 10.05 4.19
CA SER A 105 3.86 10.02 2.96
C SER A 105 3.09 11.32 2.77
N THR A 106 3.06 11.80 1.53
CA THR A 106 2.28 12.97 1.12
C THR A 106 1.21 12.57 0.11
N LEU A 107 0.07 13.24 0.19
CA LEU A 107 -1.10 12.99 -0.63
C LEU A 107 -1.54 14.30 -1.28
N LYS A 108 -1.55 14.34 -2.61
CA LYS A 108 -2.09 15.48 -3.39
C LYS A 108 -3.28 14.99 -4.21
N VAL A 109 -4.40 15.70 -4.13
CA VAL A 109 -5.66 15.25 -4.74
C VAL A 109 -6.34 16.39 -5.48
N ASN A 110 -6.93 16.06 -6.62
CA ASN A 110 -7.96 16.85 -7.27
C ASN A 110 -9.17 15.95 -7.61
N LYS A 111 -10.13 16.44 -8.39
CA LYS A 111 -11.37 15.70 -8.71
C LYS A 111 -11.16 14.37 -9.44
N THR A 112 -10.07 14.24 -10.20
CA THR A 112 -9.84 13.13 -11.14
C THR A 112 -8.51 12.43 -10.92
N ALA A 113 -7.67 12.92 -10.01
CA ALA A 113 -6.35 12.35 -9.77
C ALA A 113 -5.95 12.47 -8.30
N LEU A 114 -5.25 11.43 -7.86
CA LEU A 114 -4.59 11.34 -6.57
C LEU A 114 -3.13 10.96 -6.83
N GLU A 115 -2.21 11.76 -6.29
CA GLU A 115 -0.78 11.51 -6.29
C GLU A 115 -0.33 11.20 -4.87
N TRP A 116 0.39 10.10 -4.73
CA TRP A 116 1.03 9.69 -3.49
C TRP A 116 2.54 9.74 -3.63
N SER A 117 3.25 10.16 -2.58
CA SER A 117 4.70 10.10 -2.54
C SER A 117 5.19 9.75 -1.14
N PHE A 118 6.13 8.81 -1.01
CA PHE A 118 6.87 8.55 0.22
C PHE A 118 8.22 9.24 0.16
N VAL A 119 8.51 10.08 1.16
CA VAL A 119 9.65 10.99 1.19
C VAL A 119 10.52 10.66 2.38
N HIS A 120 11.80 10.43 2.13
CA HIS A 120 12.81 10.18 3.15
C HIS A 120 12.96 11.42 4.05
N ALA A 121 12.85 11.23 5.35
CA ALA A 121 12.86 12.32 6.33
C ALA A 121 14.23 12.98 6.48
N ALA A 122 15.33 12.25 6.21
CA ALA A 122 16.68 12.79 6.46
C ALA A 122 17.16 13.75 5.37
N ASP A 123 16.81 13.51 4.10
CA ASP A 123 17.33 14.25 2.95
C ASP A 123 16.24 14.77 1.98
N GLY A 124 14.97 14.43 2.20
CA GLY A 124 13.86 14.84 1.34
C GLY A 124 13.76 14.07 0.03
N ALA A 125 14.53 12.99 -0.16
CA ALA A 125 14.47 12.17 -1.37
C ALA A 125 13.11 11.46 -1.50
N VAL A 126 12.54 11.46 -2.70
CA VAL A 126 11.32 10.69 -2.99
C VAL A 126 11.71 9.24 -3.25
N ILE A 127 11.30 8.34 -2.36
CA ILE A 127 11.59 6.90 -2.44
C ILE A 127 10.56 6.19 -3.33
N ASP A 128 9.30 6.59 -3.23
CA ASP A 128 8.22 6.03 -4.03
C ASP A 128 7.22 7.11 -4.43
N ARG A 129 6.66 6.99 -5.63
CA ARG A 129 5.69 7.92 -6.19
C ARG A 129 4.79 7.17 -7.15
N PHE A 130 3.48 7.34 -6.99
CA PHE A 130 2.50 6.81 -7.94
C PHE A 130 1.27 7.71 -8.03
N VAL A 131 0.51 7.54 -9.12
CA VAL A 131 -0.71 8.30 -9.40
C VAL A 131 -1.87 7.34 -9.63
N MET A 132 -3.01 7.64 -9.02
CA MET A 132 -4.30 7.04 -9.34
C MET A 132 -5.15 8.07 -10.08
N THR A 133 -5.78 7.68 -11.19
CA THR A 133 -6.69 8.54 -11.93
C THR A 133 -8.09 7.95 -11.96
N LYS A 134 -9.11 8.82 -11.99
CA LYS A 134 -10.52 8.49 -12.15
C LYS A 134 -11.11 9.36 -13.25
N GLN A 135 -11.80 8.72 -14.19
CA GLN A 135 -12.61 9.39 -15.22
C GLN A 135 -14.08 9.37 -14.84
#